data_AF-A0AAD4EM48-F1
#
_entry.id   AF-A0AAD4EM48-F1
#
_cell.length_a   1.000
_cell.length_b   1.000
_cell.length_c   1.000
_cell.angle_alpha   90.00
_cell.angle_beta   90.00
_cell.angle_gamma   90.00
#
_symmetry.space_group_name_H-M   'P 1'
#
loop_
_entity.id
_entity.type
_entity.pdbx_description
1 polymer ?
#
loop_
_entity_poly.entity_id
_entity_poly.type
_entity_poly.pdbx_seq_one_letter_code
_entity_poly.pdbx_strand_id
1 'polypeptide(L)'
;MEASRGPGRGSYIWGRSVHNIRIERLWVDLTNGISSKWKLFLQDLEVSSGLNVDNAHHIWLLHHLFLDVLGREIHGWAEAWNHHRMSTYDHGMSSPHKMCFLSMLQHGARGFEVAPTFHPPEDTLQSDEAVAEYGIDWDGVDNHGIRSHHDMVNQPDPLGNNPFVAYVPETLNLIEVDEPNCPLSPEQITHLHAHLAQFTDDGTIHSRRHFWEQALAMCIQLMSSTE
;
A
#
# COMPACT_ATOMS: atom_id res chain seq x y z
N MET A 1 3.11 -9.07 17.33
CA MET A 1 3.19 -10.30 16.50
C MET A 1 3.90 -11.41 17.27
N GLU A 2 5.15 -11.24 17.70
CA GLU A 2 5.86 -12.21 18.56
C GLU A 2 5.14 -12.47 19.89
N ALA A 3 4.63 -11.42 20.56
CA ALA A 3 3.80 -11.55 21.77
C ALA A 3 2.50 -12.35 21.57
N SER A 4 2.04 -12.49 20.33
CA SER A 4 0.79 -13.16 19.96
C SER A 4 1.04 -14.51 19.28
N ARG A 5 2.25 -14.76 18.76
CA ARG A 5 2.57 -15.88 17.86
C ARG A 5 3.86 -16.63 18.20
N GLY A 6 4.55 -16.23 19.27
CA GLY A 6 5.81 -16.83 19.75
C GLY A 6 7.06 -16.20 19.13
N PRO A 7 8.21 -16.22 19.84
CA PRO A 7 9.49 -15.73 19.33
C PRO A 7 10.08 -16.64 18.23
N GLY A 8 10.78 -16.06 17.25
CA GLY A 8 11.67 -16.80 16.34
C GLY A 8 10.98 -17.58 15.21
N ARG A 9 9.74 -17.20 14.87
CA ARG A 9 8.91 -17.92 13.88
C ARG A 9 9.23 -17.61 12.41
N GLY A 10 10.19 -16.72 12.13
CA GLY A 10 10.39 -16.21 10.77
C GLY A 10 9.18 -15.41 10.24
N SER A 11 8.38 -14.80 11.12
CA SER A 11 7.18 -14.00 10.77
C SER A 11 7.47 -12.79 9.87
N TYR A 12 8.75 -12.52 9.61
CA TYR A 12 9.27 -11.45 8.80
C TYR A 12 10.45 -12.01 7.99
N ILE A 13 10.41 -11.85 6.66
CA ILE A 13 11.50 -12.22 5.76
C ILE A 13 12.47 -11.04 5.74
N TRP A 14 13.72 -11.27 6.15
CA TRP A 14 14.78 -10.27 6.18
C TRP A 14 15.93 -10.72 5.27
N GLY A 15 16.63 -9.78 4.64
CA GLY A 15 17.74 -10.06 3.72
C GLY A 15 17.65 -9.30 2.41
N ARG A 16 18.39 -9.75 1.39
CA ARG A 16 18.47 -9.10 0.06
C ARG A 16 17.09 -9.01 -0.60
N SER A 17 16.86 -7.94 -1.39
CA SER A 17 15.57 -7.69 -2.09
C SER A 17 15.23 -8.71 -3.20
N VAL A 18 16.00 -9.81 -3.37
CA VAL A 18 15.62 -10.96 -4.22
C VAL A 18 14.27 -11.55 -3.84
N HIS A 19 13.91 -11.49 -2.56
CA HIS A 19 12.68 -12.05 -2.01
C HIS A 19 11.44 -11.19 -2.31
N ASN A 20 11.64 -9.96 -2.79
CA ASN A 20 10.60 -8.95 -2.87
C ASN A 20 10.08 -8.73 -4.30
N ILE A 21 10.58 -9.47 -5.29
CA ILE A 21 10.28 -9.28 -6.72
C ILE A 21 8.76 -9.26 -6.98
N ARG A 22 8.00 -10.13 -6.31
CA ARG A 22 6.54 -10.21 -6.49
C ARG A 22 5.81 -9.01 -5.88
N ILE A 23 6.23 -8.52 -4.71
CA ILE A 23 5.64 -7.29 -4.15
C ILE A 23 6.04 -6.08 -4.99
N GLU A 24 7.27 -6.02 -5.47
CA GLU A 24 7.77 -4.93 -6.32
C GLU A 24 6.97 -4.89 -7.64
N ARG A 25 6.69 -6.05 -8.24
CA ARG A 25 5.82 -6.12 -9.41
C ARG A 25 4.39 -5.64 -9.12
N LEU A 26 3.82 -6.06 -7.98
CA LEU A 26 2.51 -5.58 -7.53
C LEU A 26 2.50 -4.05 -7.34
N TRP A 27 3.56 -3.48 -6.74
CA TRP A 27 3.71 -2.04 -6.57
C TRP A 27 3.76 -1.30 -7.91
N VAL A 28 4.44 -1.85 -8.92
CA VAL A 28 4.43 -1.30 -10.28
C VAL A 28 3.02 -1.32 -10.87
N ASP A 29 2.31 -2.44 -10.76
CA ASP A 29 0.96 -2.57 -11.29
C ASP A 29 -0.04 -1.64 -10.57
N LEU A 30 0.08 -1.48 -9.25
CA LEU A 30 -0.70 -0.53 -8.44
C LEU A 30 -0.41 0.92 -8.84
N THR A 31 0.89 1.23 -9.02
CA THR A 31 1.33 2.57 -9.42
C THR A 31 0.77 2.94 -10.79
N ASN A 32 0.81 2.01 -11.75
CA ASN A 32 0.25 2.20 -13.08
C ASN A 32 -1.28 2.26 -13.08
N GLY A 33 -1.94 1.47 -12.22
CA GLY A 33 -3.39 1.36 -12.17
C GLY A 33 -4.08 2.54 -11.48
N ILE A 34 -3.53 3.02 -10.36
CA ILE A 34 -4.19 4.04 -9.52
C ILE A 34 -3.23 5.13 -9.07
N SER A 35 -2.10 4.77 -8.47
CA SER A 35 -1.32 5.74 -7.68
C SER A 35 -0.76 6.87 -8.54
N SER A 36 -0.37 6.60 -9.79
CA SER A 36 0.15 7.63 -10.70
C SER A 36 -0.89 8.72 -11.00
N LYS A 37 -2.16 8.35 -11.19
CA LYS A 37 -3.22 9.32 -11.49
C LYS A 37 -3.45 10.26 -10.30
N TRP A 38 -3.49 9.71 -9.09
CA TRP A 38 -3.72 10.47 -7.86
C TRP A 38 -2.50 11.33 -7.52
N LYS A 39 -1.30 10.80 -7.71
CA LYS A 39 -0.07 11.57 -7.57
C LYS A 39 -0.07 12.80 -8.48
N LEU A 40 -0.35 12.61 -9.78
CA LEU A 40 -0.39 13.72 -10.74
C LEU A 40 -1.49 14.74 -10.38
N PHE A 41 -2.66 14.27 -9.96
CA PHE A 41 -3.74 15.13 -9.50
C PHE A 41 -3.35 15.97 -8.27
N LEU A 42 -2.76 15.36 -7.24
CA LEU A 42 -2.35 16.08 -6.03
C LEU A 42 -1.23 17.09 -6.31
N GLN A 43 -0.26 16.71 -7.15
CA GLN A 43 0.79 17.64 -7.61
C GLN A 43 0.21 18.82 -8.39
N ASP A 44 -0.81 18.57 -9.20
CA ASP A 44 -1.50 19.62 -9.94
C ASP A 44 -2.29 20.57 -9.00
N LEU A 45 -2.90 20.05 -7.92
CA LEU A 45 -3.52 20.89 -6.90
C LEU A 45 -2.50 21.79 -6.19
N GLU A 46 -1.30 21.28 -5.93
CA GLU A 46 -0.20 22.03 -5.30
C GLU A 46 0.27 23.18 -6.20
N VAL A 47 0.49 22.88 -7.49
CA VAL A 47 1.00 23.86 -8.46
C VAL A 47 -0.04 24.90 -8.86
N SER A 48 -1.30 24.49 -9.02
CA SER A 48 -2.32 25.30 -9.70
C SER A 48 -3.55 25.66 -8.86
N SER A 49 -3.81 24.95 -7.76
CA SER A 49 -5.10 25.05 -7.03
C SER A 49 -4.94 25.34 -5.54
N GLY A 50 -3.78 25.88 -5.12
CA GLY A 50 -3.57 26.42 -3.77
C GLY A 50 -3.46 25.39 -2.66
N LEU A 51 -3.23 24.11 -2.97
CA LEU A 51 -2.90 23.10 -1.96
C LEU A 51 -1.54 23.44 -1.33
N ASN A 52 -1.51 23.55 0.01
CA ASN A 52 -0.29 23.67 0.79
C ASN A 52 -0.12 22.38 1.60
N VAL A 53 0.92 21.61 1.27
CA VAL A 53 1.21 20.30 1.89
C VAL A 53 1.64 20.41 3.35
N ASP A 54 2.15 21.56 3.78
CA ASP A 54 2.55 21.83 5.16
C ASP A 54 1.39 22.30 6.03
N ASN A 55 0.20 22.53 5.44
CA ASN A 55 -0.98 22.98 6.17
C ASN A 55 -1.89 21.80 6.52
N ALA A 56 -1.92 21.42 7.80
CA ALA A 56 -2.76 20.34 8.31
C ALA A 56 -4.26 20.48 7.97
N HIS A 57 -4.78 21.71 7.86
CA HIS A 57 -6.18 21.94 7.48
C HIS A 57 -6.43 21.60 6.01
N HIS A 58 -5.45 21.83 5.14
CA HIS A 58 -5.53 21.44 3.73
C HIS A 58 -5.44 19.91 3.60
N ILE A 59 -4.57 19.26 4.38
CA ILE A 59 -4.48 17.79 4.43
C ILE A 59 -5.79 17.17 4.93
N TRP A 60 -6.37 17.73 6.00
CA TRP A 60 -7.71 17.33 6.47
C TRP A 60 -8.75 17.46 5.35
N LEU A 61 -8.78 18.60 4.65
CA LEU A 61 -9.75 18.82 3.58
C LEU A 61 -9.56 17.83 2.43
N LEU A 62 -8.31 17.53 2.04
CA LEU A 62 -8.02 16.50 1.05
C LEU A 62 -8.57 15.14 1.49
N HIS A 63 -8.34 14.74 2.74
CA HIS A 63 -8.83 13.48 3.26
C HIS A 63 -10.36 13.46 3.26
N HIS A 64 -11.00 14.51 3.76
CA HIS A 64 -12.45 14.65 3.84
C HIS A 64 -13.14 14.56 2.48
N LEU A 65 -12.52 15.10 1.41
CA LEU A 65 -13.11 15.09 0.06
C LEU A 65 -12.80 13.81 -0.71
N PHE A 66 -11.58 13.28 -0.60
CA PHE A 66 -11.07 12.33 -1.58
C PHE A 66 -10.63 10.98 -0.99
N LEU A 67 -10.48 10.84 0.33
CA LEU A 67 -9.99 9.59 0.92
C LEU A 67 -10.95 8.42 0.67
N ASP A 68 -12.25 8.65 0.84
CA ASP A 68 -13.27 7.63 0.56
C ASP A 68 -13.34 7.27 -0.94
N VAL A 69 -13.11 8.24 -1.81
CA VAL A 69 -13.07 8.02 -3.27
C VAL A 69 -11.85 7.17 -3.63
N LEU A 70 -10.68 7.55 -3.13
CA LEU A 70 -9.44 6.81 -3.30
C LEU A 70 -9.55 5.39 -2.73
N GLY A 71 -10.14 5.23 -1.54
CA GLY A 71 -10.35 3.93 -0.90
C GLY A 71 -11.24 3.01 -1.73
N ARG A 72 -12.35 3.52 -2.29
CA ARG A 72 -13.22 2.75 -3.21
C ARG A 72 -12.50 2.36 -4.50
N GLU A 73 -11.72 3.27 -5.08
CA GLU A 73 -10.95 2.96 -6.28
C GLU A 73 -9.88 1.89 -6.01
N ILE A 74 -9.12 2.01 -4.91
CA ILE A 74 -8.12 1.02 -4.49
C ILE A 74 -8.78 -0.34 -4.28
N HIS A 75 -9.95 -0.38 -3.62
CA HIS A 75 -10.69 -1.61 -3.43
C HIS A 75 -11.11 -2.25 -4.75
N GLY A 76 -11.67 -1.45 -5.67
CA GLY A 76 -12.07 -1.94 -6.99
C GLY A 76 -10.89 -2.44 -7.82
N TRP A 77 -9.73 -1.78 -7.76
CA TRP A 77 -8.51 -2.27 -8.40
C TRP A 77 -7.99 -3.55 -7.75
N ALA A 78 -8.01 -3.65 -6.42
CA ALA A 78 -7.61 -4.86 -5.72
C ALA A 78 -8.52 -6.04 -6.09
N GLU A 79 -9.83 -5.82 -6.21
CA GLU A 79 -10.77 -6.83 -6.69
C GLU A 79 -10.45 -7.24 -8.14
N ALA A 80 -10.28 -6.28 -9.04
CA ALA A 80 -9.93 -6.54 -10.45
C ALA A 80 -8.61 -7.30 -10.57
N TRP A 81 -7.59 -6.88 -9.82
CA TRP A 81 -6.30 -7.56 -9.75
C TRP A 81 -6.47 -8.97 -9.17
N ASN A 82 -7.23 -9.18 -8.09
CA ASN A 82 -7.41 -10.54 -7.56
C ASN A 82 -8.11 -11.50 -8.54
N HIS A 83 -8.86 -10.99 -9.50
CA HIS A 83 -9.57 -11.79 -10.51
C HIS A 83 -8.88 -11.84 -11.89
N HIS A 84 -7.84 -11.03 -12.15
CA HIS A 84 -7.13 -11.06 -13.43
C HIS A 84 -6.38 -12.37 -13.62
N ARG A 85 -6.18 -12.79 -14.87
CA ARG A 85 -5.43 -14.02 -15.16
C ARG A 85 -3.94 -13.72 -15.19
N MET A 86 -3.19 -14.45 -14.39
CA MET A 86 -1.74 -14.46 -14.42
C MET A 86 -1.27 -15.78 -15.01
N SER A 87 -0.22 -15.73 -15.82
CA SER A 87 0.50 -16.92 -16.24
C SER A 87 1.52 -17.26 -15.17
N THR A 88 1.31 -18.34 -14.43
CA THR A 88 2.34 -18.91 -13.56
C THR A 88 2.84 -20.22 -14.18
N TYR A 89 4.12 -20.50 -14.03
CA TYR A 89 4.77 -21.67 -14.63
C TYR A 89 4.07 -22.98 -14.24
N ASP A 90 3.65 -23.08 -12.98
CA ASP A 90 3.13 -24.31 -12.39
C ASP A 90 1.58 -24.44 -12.47
N HIS A 91 0.84 -23.33 -12.60
CA HIS A 91 -0.64 -23.35 -12.54
C HIS A 91 -1.32 -22.83 -13.83
N GLY A 92 -0.54 -22.56 -14.88
CA GLY A 92 -1.03 -22.00 -16.13
C GLY A 92 -1.70 -20.63 -15.92
N MET A 93 -2.72 -20.33 -16.74
CA MET A 93 -3.46 -19.05 -16.68
C MET A 93 -4.57 -19.08 -15.61
N SER A 94 -4.21 -18.70 -14.38
CA SER A 94 -5.11 -18.69 -13.20
C SER A 94 -5.14 -17.32 -12.53
N SER A 95 -6.23 -16.97 -11.84
CA SER A 95 -6.30 -15.72 -11.07
C SER A 95 -5.72 -15.86 -9.67
N PRO A 96 -5.19 -14.78 -9.08
CA PRO A 96 -4.74 -14.79 -7.68
C PRO A 96 -5.78 -15.36 -6.72
N HIS A 97 -7.03 -14.95 -6.87
CA HIS A 97 -8.14 -15.45 -6.06
C HIS A 97 -8.32 -16.97 -6.21
N LYS A 98 -8.26 -17.49 -7.45
CA LYS A 98 -8.36 -18.92 -7.71
C LYS A 98 -7.19 -19.70 -7.12
N MET A 99 -5.97 -19.20 -7.27
CA MET A 99 -4.77 -19.83 -6.72
C MET A 99 -4.80 -19.86 -5.18
N CYS A 100 -5.21 -18.76 -4.55
CA CYS A 100 -5.40 -18.67 -3.11
C CYS A 100 -6.41 -19.72 -2.61
N PHE A 101 -7.58 -19.79 -3.25
CA PHE A 101 -8.63 -20.76 -2.93
C PHE A 101 -8.15 -22.22 -3.11
N LEU A 102 -7.49 -22.54 -4.22
CA LEU A 102 -6.97 -23.88 -4.47
C LEU A 102 -5.88 -24.26 -3.46
N SER A 103 -4.98 -23.33 -3.14
CA SER A 103 -3.95 -23.52 -2.12
C SER A 103 -4.55 -23.85 -0.75
N MET A 104 -5.64 -23.18 -0.36
CA MET A 104 -6.33 -23.47 0.90
C MET A 104 -6.99 -24.84 0.92
N LEU A 105 -7.52 -25.30 -0.23
CA LEU A 105 -8.06 -26.65 -0.35
C LEU A 105 -6.96 -27.72 -0.25
N GLN A 106 -5.79 -27.48 -0.84
CA GLN A 106 -4.69 -28.43 -0.89
C GLN A 106 -3.88 -28.47 0.41
N HIS A 107 -3.68 -27.32 1.05
CA HIS A 107 -2.75 -27.15 2.16
C HIS A 107 -3.43 -26.75 3.48
N GLY A 108 -4.76 -26.72 3.50
CA GLY A 108 -5.56 -26.27 4.65
C GLY A 108 -5.73 -24.75 4.72
N ALA A 109 -6.71 -24.32 5.52
CA ALA A 109 -6.96 -22.89 5.74
C ALA A 109 -5.75 -22.23 6.41
N ARG A 110 -5.23 -21.15 5.81
CA ARG A 110 -4.17 -20.33 6.37
C ARG A 110 -4.70 -18.92 6.64
N GLY A 111 -4.40 -18.36 7.81
CA GLY A 111 -4.68 -16.95 8.14
C GLY A 111 -6.09 -16.64 8.68
N PHE A 112 -7.01 -17.61 8.75
CA PHE A 112 -8.38 -17.40 9.24
C PHE A 112 -8.60 -17.75 10.72
N GLU A 113 -7.68 -18.51 11.32
CA GLU A 113 -7.79 -18.91 12.73
C GLU A 113 -6.90 -18.03 13.61
N VAL A 114 -7.51 -17.15 14.40
CA VAL A 114 -6.92 -16.63 15.64
C VAL A 114 -7.43 -17.51 16.79
N ALA A 115 -7.28 -18.83 16.67
CA ALA A 115 -7.49 -19.69 17.83
C ALA A 115 -6.29 -19.51 18.77
N PRO A 116 -6.48 -19.40 20.10
CA PRO A 116 -5.37 -19.35 21.06
C PRO A 116 -4.48 -20.61 21.04
N THR A 117 -4.91 -21.65 20.32
CA THR A 117 -4.22 -22.93 20.10
C THR A 117 -3.86 -23.18 18.64
N PHE A 118 -3.93 -22.17 17.74
CA PHE A 118 -3.36 -22.30 16.40
C PHE A 118 -1.84 -22.39 16.53
N HIS A 119 -1.34 -23.62 16.59
CA HIS A 119 0.03 -23.95 16.28
C HIS A 119 0.06 -24.16 14.76
N PRO A 120 0.47 -23.16 13.95
CA PRO A 120 0.79 -23.47 12.57
C PRO A 120 1.81 -24.61 12.58
N PRO A 121 1.77 -25.52 11.59
CA PRO A 121 2.86 -26.47 11.43
C PRO A 121 4.17 -25.67 11.48
N GLU A 122 5.11 -26.10 12.32
CA GLU A 122 6.46 -25.52 12.32
C GLU A 122 6.92 -25.50 10.87
N ASP A 123 7.28 -24.31 10.36
CA ASP A 123 7.87 -24.22 9.03
C ASP A 123 9.10 -25.13 9.07
N THR A 124 9.06 -26.26 8.35
CA THR A 124 10.12 -27.26 8.34
C THR A 124 11.33 -26.79 7.53
N LEU A 125 11.63 -25.49 7.55
CA LEU A 125 12.86 -24.93 7.02
C LEU A 125 13.96 -25.30 8.02
N GLN A 126 14.54 -26.49 7.79
CA GLN A 126 15.45 -27.16 8.72
C GLN A 126 16.86 -26.53 8.75
N SER A 127 17.14 -25.52 7.93
CA SER A 127 18.45 -24.87 7.88
C SER A 127 18.34 -23.38 7.57
N ASP A 128 19.35 -22.61 8.00
CA ASP A 128 19.46 -21.17 7.74
C ASP A 128 19.53 -20.89 6.23
N GLU A 129 20.08 -21.82 5.44
CA GLU A 129 20.06 -21.74 3.98
C GLU A 129 18.63 -21.88 3.41
N ALA A 130 17.82 -22.79 3.93
CA ALA A 130 16.43 -22.96 3.48
C ALA A 130 15.57 -21.73 3.82
N VAL A 131 15.84 -21.06 4.95
CA VAL A 131 15.23 -19.77 5.29
C VAL A 131 15.70 -18.65 4.35
N ALA A 132 16.98 -18.63 4.00
CA ALA A 132 17.56 -17.65 3.08
C ALA A 132 17.12 -17.82 1.61
N GLU A 133 16.60 -18.98 1.23
CA GLU A 133 16.04 -19.24 -0.11
C GLU A 133 14.52 -19.05 -0.17
N TYR A 134 13.86 -18.93 0.98
CA TYR A 134 12.41 -18.86 1.08
C TYR A 134 11.84 -17.56 0.49
N GLY A 135 10.99 -17.69 -0.52
CA GLY A 135 10.35 -16.54 -1.19
C GLY A 135 11.15 -15.95 -2.34
N ILE A 136 12.32 -16.51 -2.68
CA ILE A 136 13.02 -16.17 -3.91
C ILE A 136 12.23 -16.70 -5.10
N ASP A 137 11.91 -15.80 -6.04
CA ASP A 137 11.32 -16.16 -7.33
C ASP A 137 12.42 -16.64 -8.29
N TRP A 138 12.90 -17.87 -8.11
CA TRP A 138 14.00 -18.45 -8.90
C TRP A 138 13.75 -18.35 -10.41
N ASP A 139 12.49 -18.52 -10.84
CA ASP A 139 12.07 -18.37 -12.24
C ASP A 139 12.22 -16.91 -12.74
N GLY A 140 11.97 -15.94 -11.87
CA GLY A 140 12.15 -14.51 -12.15
C GLY A 140 13.63 -14.10 -12.16
N VAL A 141 14.46 -14.74 -11.33
CA VAL A 141 15.92 -14.53 -11.29
C VAL A 141 16.60 -14.98 -12.57
N ASP A 142 16.07 -15.99 -13.27
CA ASP A 142 16.60 -16.42 -14.57
C ASP A 142 16.27 -15.47 -15.74
N ASN A 143 15.38 -14.50 -15.54
CA ASN A 143 15.14 -13.45 -16.52
C ASN A 143 16.34 -12.48 -16.58
N HIS A 144 17.03 -12.45 -17.73
CA HIS A 144 18.23 -11.65 -17.94
C HIS A 144 18.07 -10.16 -17.58
N GLY A 145 16.90 -9.57 -17.79
CA GLY A 145 16.64 -8.17 -17.43
C GLY A 145 16.55 -7.96 -15.91
N ILE A 146 15.82 -8.85 -15.22
CA ILE A 146 15.67 -8.81 -13.75
C ILE A 146 17.01 -9.11 -13.08
N ARG A 147 17.74 -10.12 -13.58
CA ARG A 147 19.06 -10.49 -13.08
C ARG A 147 20.10 -9.38 -13.23
N SER A 148 20.15 -8.72 -14.40
CA SER A 148 21.08 -7.61 -14.63
C SER A 148 20.79 -6.42 -13.70
N HIS A 149 19.51 -6.08 -13.49
CA HIS A 149 19.12 -5.05 -12.53
C HIS A 149 19.47 -5.47 -11.10
N HIS A 150 19.17 -6.72 -10.75
CA HIS A 150 19.46 -7.28 -9.43
C HIS A 150 20.96 -7.26 -9.11
N ASP A 151 21.82 -7.69 -10.04
CA ASP A 151 23.28 -7.71 -9.87
C ASP A 151 23.86 -6.28 -9.74
N MET A 152 23.23 -5.29 -10.38
CA MET A 152 23.62 -3.89 -10.29
C MET A 152 23.24 -3.26 -8.93
N VAL A 153 22.06 -3.57 -8.41
CA VAL A 153 21.48 -2.93 -7.21
C VAL A 153 21.84 -3.66 -5.92
N ASN A 154 21.98 -4.99 -5.97
CA ASN A 154 22.26 -5.85 -4.82
C ASN A 154 23.67 -6.46 -4.91
N GLN A 155 24.69 -5.63 -5.08
CA GLN A 155 26.08 -6.07 -5.16
C GLN A 155 26.48 -6.90 -3.90
N PRO A 156 27.39 -7.88 -4.05
CA PRO A 156 28.04 -8.53 -2.91
C PRO A 156 28.61 -7.47 -1.98
N ASP A 157 28.26 -7.57 -0.70
CA ASP A 157 28.88 -6.76 0.34
C ASP A 157 29.89 -7.62 1.11
N PRO A 158 31.13 -7.75 0.60
CA PRO A 158 32.16 -8.57 1.21
C PRO A 158 32.65 -8.04 2.56
N LEU A 159 32.29 -6.80 2.92
CA LEU A 159 32.69 -6.16 4.17
C LEU A 159 31.63 -6.28 5.27
N GLY A 160 30.42 -6.77 4.96
CA GLY A 160 29.33 -6.88 5.93
C GLY A 160 28.84 -5.52 6.47
N ASN A 161 29.05 -4.45 5.73
CA ASN A 161 28.56 -3.11 6.07
C ASN A 161 27.10 -2.87 5.67
N ASN A 162 26.47 -3.80 4.96
CA ASN A 162 25.11 -3.71 4.52
C ASN A 162 24.19 -3.92 5.73
N PRO A 163 23.52 -2.86 6.21
CA PRO A 163 22.66 -2.96 7.38
C PRO A 163 21.47 -3.90 7.18
N PHE A 164 21.12 -4.23 5.92
CA PHE A 164 20.03 -5.17 5.59
C PHE A 164 20.46 -6.65 5.59
N VAL A 165 21.76 -6.93 5.74
CA VAL A 165 22.34 -8.29 5.80
C VAL A 165 23.08 -8.53 7.11
N ALA A 166 23.71 -7.50 7.67
CA ALA A 166 24.51 -7.59 8.89
C ALA A 166 23.72 -7.33 10.18
N TYR A 167 22.56 -6.66 10.10
CA TYR A 167 21.78 -6.29 11.26
C TYR A 167 20.35 -6.82 11.15
N VAL A 168 19.98 -7.68 12.10
CA VAL A 168 18.58 -8.07 12.33
C VAL A 168 17.96 -7.00 13.23
N PRO A 169 16.94 -6.25 12.77
CA PRO A 169 16.27 -5.28 13.62
C PRO A 169 15.61 -5.98 14.81
N GLU A 170 15.94 -5.56 16.03
CA GLU A 170 15.29 -6.08 17.25
C GLU A 170 13.79 -5.75 17.31
N THR A 171 13.37 -4.70 16.59
CA THR A 171 11.99 -4.22 16.52
C THR A 171 11.61 -3.81 15.10
N LEU A 172 10.33 -3.97 14.75
CA LEU A 172 9.78 -3.47 13.49
C LEU A 172 9.78 -1.94 13.47
N ASN A 173 9.96 -1.35 12.28
CA ASN A 173 9.77 0.09 12.09
C ASN A 173 8.30 0.44 12.37
N LEU A 174 8.06 1.27 13.39
CA LEU A 174 6.77 1.89 13.64
C LEU A 174 6.75 3.25 12.94
N ILE A 175 5.80 3.42 12.02
CA ILE A 175 5.50 4.72 11.43
C ILE A 175 4.18 5.16 12.04
N GLU A 176 4.22 6.17 12.90
CA GLU A 176 3.02 6.83 13.40
C GLU A 176 2.52 7.81 12.34
N VAL A 177 1.25 7.66 11.94
CA VAL A 177 0.58 8.55 10.99
C VAL A 177 -0.55 9.22 11.74
N ASP A 178 -0.34 10.47 12.13
CA ASP A 178 -1.35 11.26 12.83
C ASP A 178 -2.46 11.70 11.86
N GLU A 179 -3.71 11.46 12.23
CA GLU A 179 -4.85 11.98 11.48
C GLU A 179 -4.98 13.49 11.69
N PRO A 180 -5.11 14.29 10.62
CA PRO A 180 -5.22 15.73 10.77
C PRO A 180 -6.55 16.10 11.42
N ASN A 181 -6.50 16.96 12.43
CA ASN A 181 -7.70 17.44 13.13
C ASN A 181 -8.61 18.26 12.20
N CYS A 182 -9.92 18.09 12.34
CA CYS A 182 -10.90 18.90 11.64
C CYS A 182 -10.85 20.36 12.13
N PRO A 183 -10.62 21.35 11.24
CA PRO A 183 -10.56 22.76 11.63
C PRO A 183 -11.94 23.42 11.76
N LEU A 184 -13.01 22.75 11.33
CA LEU A 184 -14.37 23.30 11.27
C LEU A 184 -15.25 22.76 12.40
N SER A 185 -16.17 23.60 12.88
CA SER A 185 -17.26 23.17 13.78
C SER A 185 -18.27 22.27 13.03
N PRO A 186 -19.07 21.47 13.74
CA PRO A 186 -20.12 20.66 13.13
C PRO A 186 -21.11 21.47 12.26
N GLU A 187 -21.44 22.70 12.67
CA GLU A 187 -22.30 23.59 11.89
C GLU A 187 -21.60 24.03 10.59
N GLN A 188 -20.31 24.41 10.68
CA GLN A 188 -19.50 24.79 9.52
C GLN A 188 -19.34 23.64 8.53
N ILE A 189 -19.17 22.40 9.00
CA ILE A 189 -19.14 21.20 8.14
C ILE A 189 -20.46 21.04 7.40
N THR A 190 -21.59 21.23 8.10
CA THR A 190 -22.93 21.15 7.48
C THR A 190 -23.08 22.20 6.38
N HIS A 191 -22.59 23.42 6.61
CA HIS A 191 -22.56 24.48 5.59
C HIS A 191 -21.65 24.14 4.40
N LEU A 192 -20.46 23.59 4.66
CA LEU A 192 -19.54 23.12 3.62
C LEU A 192 -20.22 22.05 2.75
N HIS A 193 -20.84 21.03 3.36
CA HIS A 193 -21.55 19.97 2.64
C HIS A 193 -22.72 20.50 1.81
N ALA A 194 -23.52 21.42 2.37
CA ALA A 194 -24.64 22.03 1.65
C ALA A 194 -24.17 22.85 0.44
N HIS A 195 -23.03 23.53 0.55
CA HIS A 195 -22.40 24.22 -0.57
C HIS A 195 -21.90 23.23 -1.63
N LEU A 196 -21.16 22.20 -1.21
CA LEU A 196 -20.58 21.20 -2.10
C LEU A 196 -21.61 20.33 -2.82
N ALA A 197 -22.82 20.16 -2.25
CA ALA A 197 -23.90 19.41 -2.89
C ALA A 197 -24.36 19.98 -4.25
N GLN A 198 -23.96 21.21 -4.58
CA GLN A 198 -24.24 21.85 -5.88
C GLN A 198 -23.27 21.40 -6.98
N PHE A 199 -22.16 20.77 -6.59
CA PHE A 199 -21.10 20.33 -7.49
C PHE A 199 -21.03 18.80 -7.46
N THR A 200 -20.71 18.20 -8.61
CA THR A 200 -20.61 16.75 -8.75
C THR A 200 -19.16 16.38 -9.06
N ASP A 201 -18.59 15.43 -8.31
CA ASP A 201 -17.40 14.71 -8.75
C ASP A 201 -17.80 13.58 -9.69
N ASP A 202 -17.61 13.79 -11.01
CA ASP A 202 -17.84 12.77 -12.04
C ASP A 202 -16.65 11.81 -12.23
N GLY A 203 -15.62 11.95 -11.39
CA GLY A 203 -14.39 11.16 -11.42
C GLY A 203 -13.32 11.69 -12.39
N THR A 204 -13.60 12.78 -13.13
CA THR A 204 -12.60 13.43 -13.97
C THR A 204 -11.64 14.28 -13.14
N ILE A 205 -10.43 14.49 -13.64
CA ILE A 205 -9.46 15.39 -12.99
C ILE A 205 -10.04 16.81 -12.89
N HIS A 206 -10.77 17.24 -13.92
CA HIS A 206 -11.37 18.58 -13.96
C HIS A 206 -12.48 18.76 -12.92
N SER A 207 -13.39 17.79 -12.77
CA SER A 207 -14.43 17.85 -11.74
C SER A 207 -13.81 17.89 -10.34
N ARG A 208 -12.82 17.03 -10.07
CA ARG A 208 -12.16 16.95 -8.77
C ARG A 208 -11.40 18.22 -8.43
N ARG A 209 -10.71 18.81 -9.40
CA ARG A 209 -10.03 20.10 -9.21
C ARG A 209 -11.04 21.18 -8.87
N HIS A 210 -12.13 21.28 -9.64
CA HIS A 210 -13.16 22.27 -9.37
C HIS A 210 -13.80 22.05 -7.99
N PHE A 211 -14.09 20.80 -7.62
CA PHE A 211 -14.63 20.42 -6.32
C PHE A 211 -13.70 20.84 -5.17
N TRP A 212 -12.39 20.61 -5.32
CA TRP A 212 -11.36 21.09 -4.39
C TRP A 212 -11.36 22.61 -4.26
N GLU A 213 -11.35 23.34 -5.38
CA GLU A 213 -11.33 24.81 -5.38
C GLU A 213 -12.54 25.41 -4.66
N GLN A 214 -13.74 24.87 -4.90
CA GLN A 214 -14.96 25.32 -4.21
C GLN A 214 -14.91 25.00 -2.72
N ALA A 215 -14.43 23.81 -2.35
CA ALA A 215 -14.31 23.41 -0.95
C ALA A 215 -13.30 24.29 -0.21
N LEU A 216 -12.13 24.54 -0.80
CA LEU A 216 -11.08 25.36 -0.21
C LEU A 216 -11.55 26.80 -0.03
N ALA A 217 -12.19 27.38 -1.05
CA ALA A 217 -12.75 28.73 -0.96
C ALA A 217 -13.80 28.84 0.16
N MET A 218 -14.68 27.85 0.28
CA MET A 218 -15.70 27.81 1.34
C MET A 218 -15.05 27.67 2.73
N CYS A 219 -14.05 26.82 2.89
CA CYS A 219 -13.31 26.68 4.15
C CYS A 219 -12.64 28.00 4.57
N ILE A 220 -12.01 28.72 3.64
CA ILE A 220 -11.41 30.03 3.91
C ILE A 220 -12.46 31.02 4.41
N GLN A 221 -13.64 31.07 3.77
CA GLN A 221 -14.74 31.95 4.19
C GLN A 221 -15.25 31.60 5.59
N LEU A 222 -15.48 30.31 5.87
CA LEU A 222 -15.98 29.83 7.15
C LEU A 222 -15.01 30.13 8.30
N MET A 223 -13.70 29.93 8.08
CA MET A 223 -12.66 30.22 9.08
C MET A 223 -12.47 31.73 9.30
N SER A 224 -12.63 32.55 8.25
CA SER A 224 -12.53 34.01 8.38
C SER A 224 -13.74 34.67 9.08
N SER A 225 -14.88 33.98 9.15
CA SER A 225 -16.11 34.49 9.78
C SER A 225 -16.18 34.22 11.30
N THR A 226 -15.17 33.53 11.84
CA THR A 226 -15.05 33.16 13.26
C THR A 226 -14.10 34.06 14.06
N GLU A 227 -13.44 35.03 13.41
CA GLU A 227 -12.69 36.13 14.06
C GLU A 227 -13.55 37.40 14.18
#